data_AF-A0A2N9MZ81-F1
#
_entry.id   AF-A0A2N9MZ81-F1
#
_cell.length_a   1.000
_cell.length_b   1.000
_cell.length_c   1.000
_cell.angle_alpha   90.00
_cell.angle_beta   90.00
_cell.angle_gamma   90.00
#
_symmetry.space_group_name_H-M   'P 1'
#
loop_
_entity.id
_entity.type
_entity.pdbx_description
1 polymer ?
#
loop_
_entity_poly.entity_id
_entity_poly.type
_entity_poly.pdbx_seq_one_letter_code
_entity_poly.pdbx_strand_id
1 'polypeptide(L)'
;MLALGFAVCLVAQSEADYSGWMKDVAATRGKVTKEIAAKQNADAATDVAHLADLFKQVGAFWAGRKVDDAETKKGETAAGDLAAAAKAGDDAKVQSSMQAIGGTCGGCHTANREGSPGSFKIK
;
A
#
# COMPACT_ATOMS: atom_id res chain seq x y z
N MET A 1 39.82 1.20 -7.42
CA MET A 1 38.67 0.27 -7.38
C MET A 1 37.85 0.55 -6.12
N LEU A 2 36.97 1.56 -6.12
CA LEU A 2 36.10 1.84 -4.95
C LEU A 2 34.93 2.76 -5.37
N ALA A 3 33.99 2.21 -6.14
CA ALA A 3 32.73 2.90 -6.47
C ALA A 3 31.54 1.92 -6.64
N LEU A 4 31.82 0.61 -6.79
CA LEU A 4 30.78 -0.43 -6.94
C LEU A 4 30.12 -0.86 -5.62
N GLY A 5 30.65 -0.46 -4.46
CA GLY A 5 30.12 -0.86 -3.14
C GLY A 5 28.91 -0.04 -2.66
N PHE A 6 28.82 1.24 -3.01
CA PHE A 6 27.78 2.13 -2.45
C PHE A 6 26.41 1.97 -3.15
N ALA A 7 26.42 1.74 -4.46
CA ALA A 7 25.18 1.58 -5.24
C ALA A 7 24.42 0.29 -4.88
N VAL A 8 25.12 -0.82 -4.60
CA VAL A 8 24.50 -2.10 -4.23
C VAL A 8 23.84 -2.03 -2.85
N CYS A 9 24.47 -1.35 -1.88
CA CYS A 9 23.88 -1.16 -0.54
C CYS A 9 22.59 -0.33 -0.59
N LEU A 10 22.53 0.71 -1.43
CA LEU A 10 21.33 1.55 -1.57
C LEU A 10 20.15 0.77 -2.16
N VAL A 11 20.38 -0.07 -3.17
CA VAL A 11 19.33 -0.91 -3.76
C VAL A 11 18.82 -1.93 -2.74
N ALA A 12 19.72 -2.69 -2.09
CA ALA A 12 19.33 -3.67 -1.07
C ALA A 12 18.55 -3.04 0.09
N GLN A 13 18.92 -1.83 0.52
CA GLN A 13 18.18 -1.09 1.54
C GLN A 13 16.79 -0.71 1.04
N SER A 14 16.67 -0.14 -0.16
CA SER A 14 15.37 0.23 -0.72
C SER A 14 14.42 -0.95 -0.92
N GLU A 15 14.94 -2.13 -1.25
CA GLU A 15 14.12 -3.35 -1.38
C GLU A 15 13.71 -3.91 -0.01
N ALA A 16 14.56 -3.78 1.01
CA ALA A 16 14.21 -4.11 2.39
C ALA A 16 13.13 -3.16 2.92
N ASP A 17 13.26 -1.86 2.67
CA ASP A 17 12.28 -0.84 3.03
C ASP A 17 10.94 -1.10 2.32
N TYR A 18 10.95 -1.36 1.01
CA TYR A 18 9.79 -1.78 0.24
C TYR A 18 9.11 -3.01 0.85
N SER A 19 9.89 -4.04 1.19
CA SER A 19 9.37 -5.25 1.82
C SER A 19 8.78 -4.98 3.21
N GLY A 20 9.33 -4.00 3.93
CA GLY A 20 8.78 -3.49 5.19
C GLY A 20 7.41 -2.82 4.97
N TRP A 21 7.35 -1.86 4.04
CA TRP A 21 6.11 -1.15 3.71
C TRP A 21 5.01 -2.09 3.24
N MET A 22 5.32 -3.08 2.40
CA MET A 22 4.30 -4.04 1.94
C MET A 22 3.73 -4.91 3.07
N LYS A 23 4.52 -5.24 4.11
CA LYS A 23 4.01 -5.91 5.30
C LYS A 23 3.12 -4.98 6.12
N ASP A 24 3.51 -3.72 6.24
CA ASP A 24 2.73 -2.71 6.95
C ASP A 24 1.40 -2.42 6.23
N VAL A 25 1.40 -2.34 4.90
CA VAL A 25 0.16 -2.24 4.09
C VAL A 25 -0.80 -3.37 4.42
N ALA A 26 -0.30 -4.62 4.48
CA ALA A 26 -1.13 -5.78 4.79
C ALA A 26 -1.67 -5.74 6.22
N ALA A 27 -0.82 -5.38 7.20
CA ALA A 27 -1.20 -5.26 8.60
C ALA A 27 -2.24 -4.16 8.81
N THR A 28 -1.98 -2.97 8.29
CA THR A 28 -2.84 -1.79 8.37
C THR A 28 -4.19 -2.05 7.70
N ARG A 29 -4.22 -2.61 6.48
CA ARG A 29 -5.49 -3.01 5.83
C ARG A 29 -6.29 -3.97 6.71
N GLY A 30 -5.63 -4.95 7.32
CA GLY A 30 -6.25 -5.89 8.25
C GLY A 30 -6.84 -5.22 9.49
N LYS A 31 -6.15 -4.21 10.04
CA LYS A 31 -6.60 -3.41 11.19
C LYS A 31 -7.81 -2.55 10.82
N VAL A 32 -7.72 -1.77 9.74
CA VAL A 32 -8.85 -0.98 9.19
C VAL A 32 -10.10 -1.82 8.98
N THR A 33 -9.95 -3.03 8.41
CA THR A 33 -11.09 -3.93 8.18
C THR A 33 -11.81 -4.27 9.49
N LYS A 34 -11.06 -4.52 10.57
CA LYS A 34 -11.62 -4.83 11.89
C LYS A 34 -12.26 -3.60 12.53
N GLU A 35 -11.63 -2.44 12.42
CA GLU A 35 -12.13 -1.18 12.98
C GLU A 35 -13.45 -0.76 12.33
N ILE A 36 -13.54 -0.84 11.00
CA ILE A 36 -14.79 -0.61 10.26
C ILE A 36 -15.88 -1.57 10.73
N ALA A 37 -15.58 -2.87 10.86
CA ALA A 37 -16.54 -3.86 11.36
C ALA A 37 -17.00 -3.59 12.80
N ALA A 38 -16.10 -3.04 13.63
CA ALA A 38 -16.38 -2.63 15.01
C ALA A 38 -16.97 -1.22 15.14
N LYS A 39 -17.22 -0.51 14.01
CA LYS A 39 -17.69 0.88 13.96
C LYS A 39 -16.76 1.88 14.67
N GLN A 40 -15.46 1.58 14.71
CA GLN A 40 -14.41 2.43 15.28
C GLN A 40 -13.93 3.45 14.25
N ASN A 41 -14.82 4.35 13.82
CA ASN A 41 -14.60 5.22 12.66
C ASN A 41 -13.41 6.18 12.83
N ALA A 42 -13.11 6.64 14.05
CA ALA A 42 -11.97 7.52 14.30
C ALA A 42 -10.62 6.78 14.19
N ASP A 43 -10.56 5.56 14.71
CA ASP A 43 -9.38 4.70 14.61
C ASP A 43 -9.16 4.29 13.14
N ALA A 44 -10.22 3.85 12.47
CA ALA A 44 -10.20 3.55 11.04
C ALA A 44 -9.71 4.74 10.21
N ALA A 45 -10.17 5.96 10.50
CA ALA A 45 -9.72 7.15 9.77
C ALA A 45 -8.23 7.44 9.97
N THR A 46 -7.67 7.15 11.15
CA THR A 46 -6.25 7.32 11.44
C THR A 46 -5.41 6.30 10.68
N ASP A 47 -5.80 5.03 10.75
CA ASP A 47 -5.10 3.94 10.08
C ASP A 47 -5.19 4.01 8.56
N VAL A 48 -6.31 4.47 8.03
CA VAL A 48 -6.46 4.68 6.59
C VAL A 48 -5.57 5.83 6.09
N ALA A 49 -5.32 6.86 6.90
CA ALA A 49 -4.34 7.90 6.56
C ALA A 49 -2.93 7.30 6.48
N HIS A 50 -2.56 6.43 7.42
CA HIS A 50 -1.30 5.69 7.37
C HIS A 50 -1.22 4.79 6.11
N LEU A 51 -2.31 4.11 5.77
CA LEU A 51 -2.39 3.31 4.54
C LEU A 51 -2.16 4.15 3.27
N ALA A 52 -2.69 5.38 3.23
CA ALA A 52 -2.44 6.30 2.12
C ALA A 52 -0.96 6.71 2.02
N ASP A 53 -0.30 6.96 3.15
CA ASP A 53 1.12 7.30 3.18
C ASP A 53 2.02 6.11 2.79
N LEU A 54 1.62 4.88 3.13
CA LEU A 54 2.27 3.67 2.62
C LEU A 54 2.14 3.55 1.10
N PHE A 55 0.97 3.83 0.52
CA PHE A 55 0.80 3.85 -0.94
C PHE A 55 1.72 4.88 -1.61
N LYS A 56 1.93 6.05 -1.00
CA LYS A 56 2.89 7.05 -1.52
C LYS A 56 4.32 6.54 -1.49
N GLN A 57 4.76 5.90 -0.41
CA GLN A 57 6.10 5.33 -0.28
C GLN A 57 6.34 4.23 -1.33
N VAL A 58 5.37 3.32 -1.51
CA VAL A 58 5.42 2.27 -2.53
C VAL A 58 5.42 2.86 -3.94
N GLY A 59 4.60 3.87 -4.21
CA GLY A 59 4.59 4.58 -5.50
C GLY A 59 5.92 5.26 -5.80
N ALA A 60 6.53 5.91 -4.81
CA ALA A 60 7.85 6.54 -4.95
C ALA A 60 8.95 5.53 -5.25
N PHE A 61 8.90 4.33 -4.66
CA PHE A 61 9.81 3.24 -4.97
C PHE A 61 9.74 2.82 -6.45
N TRP A 62 8.53 2.60 -6.97
CA TRP A 62 8.33 2.22 -8.37
C TRP A 62 8.71 3.34 -9.33
N ALA A 63 8.37 4.58 -9.00
CA ALA A 63 8.81 5.76 -9.77
C ALA A 63 10.35 5.86 -9.82
N GLY A 64 11.05 5.60 -8.71
CA GLY A 64 12.51 5.52 -8.66
C GLY A 64 13.10 4.42 -9.55
N ARG A 65 12.37 3.32 -9.73
CA ARG A 65 12.69 2.23 -10.67
C ARG A 65 12.21 2.50 -12.10
N LYS A 66 11.64 3.68 -12.37
CA LYS A 66 11.05 4.08 -13.66
C LYS A 66 9.93 3.15 -14.14
N VAL A 67 9.20 2.56 -13.19
CA VAL A 67 7.99 1.78 -13.43
C VAL A 67 6.79 2.66 -13.16
N ASP A 68 5.90 2.80 -14.14
CA ASP A 68 4.62 3.47 -13.95
C ASP A 68 3.65 2.52 -13.23
N ASP A 69 3.43 2.77 -11.94
CA ASP A 69 2.52 2.01 -11.10
C ASP A 69 1.25 2.82 -10.78
N ALA A 70 0.34 2.87 -11.75
CA ALA A 70 -0.95 3.53 -11.59
C ALA A 70 -1.81 2.95 -10.44
N GLU A 71 -1.55 1.72 -10.00
CA GLU A 71 -2.33 1.07 -8.93
C GLU A 71 -2.02 1.67 -7.56
N THR A 72 -0.78 2.10 -7.31
CA THR A 72 -0.44 2.82 -6.07
C THR A 72 -1.20 4.13 -5.94
N LYS A 73 -1.31 4.89 -7.04
CA LYS A 73 -2.06 6.16 -7.03
C LYS A 73 -3.56 5.94 -6.82
N LYS A 74 -4.13 4.90 -7.44
CA LYS A 74 -5.52 4.49 -7.19
C LYS A 74 -5.72 4.09 -5.73
N GLY A 75 -4.75 3.37 -5.15
CA GLY A 75 -4.77 2.95 -3.75
C GLY A 75 -4.76 4.12 -2.79
N GLU A 76 -3.88 5.10 -3.03
CA GLU A 76 -3.82 6.35 -2.27
C GLU A 76 -5.17 7.10 -2.30
N THR A 77 -5.75 7.28 -3.48
CA THR A 77 -7.05 7.95 -3.64
C THR A 77 -8.16 7.18 -2.92
N ALA A 78 -8.21 5.85 -3.07
CA ALA A 78 -9.22 5.01 -2.41
C ALA A 78 -9.08 5.01 -0.88
N ALA A 79 -7.85 5.11 -0.36
CA ALA A 79 -7.63 5.31 1.07
C ALA A 79 -8.15 6.69 1.52
N GLY A 80 -7.86 7.77 0.78
CA GLY A 80 -8.43 9.09 1.08
C GLY A 80 -9.97 9.08 1.13
N ASP A 81 -10.60 8.45 0.13
CA ASP A 81 -12.06 8.27 0.05
C ASP A 81 -12.60 7.47 1.25
N LEU A 82 -11.92 6.40 1.64
CA LEU A 82 -12.32 5.58 2.78
C LEU A 82 -12.25 6.37 4.09
N ALA A 83 -11.21 7.17 4.30
CA ALA A 83 -11.09 8.00 5.51
C ALA A 83 -12.20 9.05 5.58
N ALA A 84 -12.55 9.67 4.44
CA ALA A 84 -13.68 10.60 4.36
C ALA A 84 -15.02 9.90 4.64
N ALA A 85 -15.24 8.73 4.05
CA ALA A 85 -16.45 7.94 4.23
C ALA A 85 -16.64 7.46 5.68
N ALA A 86 -15.57 6.98 6.32
CA ALA A 86 -15.59 6.56 7.72
C ALA A 86 -15.97 7.72 8.65
N LYS A 87 -15.41 8.91 8.41
CA LYS A 87 -15.76 10.13 9.17
C LYS A 87 -17.21 10.57 8.96
N ALA A 88 -17.74 10.40 7.75
CA ALA A 88 -19.11 10.74 7.40
C ALA A 88 -20.15 9.69 7.84
N GLY A 89 -19.72 8.49 8.24
CA GLY A 89 -20.62 7.36 8.51
C GLY A 89 -21.32 6.83 7.26
N ASP A 90 -20.70 6.99 6.08
CA ASP A 90 -21.24 6.52 4.80
C ASP A 90 -20.82 5.07 4.56
N ASP A 91 -21.62 4.12 5.07
CA ASP A 91 -21.33 2.68 4.99
C ASP A 91 -21.19 2.17 3.53
N ALA A 92 -21.96 2.74 2.59
CA ALA A 92 -21.88 2.36 1.18
C ALA A 92 -20.56 2.82 0.55
N LYS A 93 -20.13 4.05 0.84
CA LYS A 93 -18.84 4.57 0.38
C LYS A 93 -17.67 3.90 1.08
N VAL A 94 -17.80 3.54 2.36
CA VAL A 94 -16.81 2.71 3.08
C VAL A 94 -16.61 1.38 2.35
N GLN A 95 -17.69 0.67 2.06
CA GLN A 95 -17.62 -0.65 1.43
C GLN A 95 -17.01 -0.59 0.03
N SER A 96 -17.44 0.36 -0.80
CA SER A 96 -16.88 0.54 -2.15
C SER A 96 -15.41 0.96 -2.12
N SER A 97 -15.00 1.79 -1.17
CA SER A 97 -13.59 2.19 -1.02
C SER A 97 -12.70 1.03 -0.55
N MET A 98 -13.19 0.19 0.37
CA MET A 98 -12.51 -1.04 0.78
C MET A 98 -12.33 -2.03 -0.37
N GLN A 99 -13.33 -2.15 -1.25
CA GLN A 99 -13.24 -2.97 -2.46
C GLN A 99 -12.22 -2.39 -3.45
N ALA A 100 -12.22 -1.07 -3.66
CA ALA A 100 -11.23 -0.40 -4.51
C ALA A 100 -9.80 -0.64 -4.03
N ILE A 101 -9.53 -0.46 -2.73
CA ILE A 101 -8.23 -0.79 -2.11
C ILE A 101 -7.87 -2.26 -2.33
N GLY A 102 -8.82 -3.19 -2.16
CA GLY A 102 -8.58 -4.60 -2.44
C GLY A 102 -8.18 -4.89 -3.89
N GLY A 103 -8.79 -4.19 -4.84
CA GLY A 103 -8.49 -4.30 -6.27
C GLY A 103 -7.08 -3.87 -6.62
N THR A 104 -6.59 -2.78 -6.03
CA THR A 104 -5.23 -2.26 -6.31
C THR A 104 -4.15 -3.21 -5.82
N CYS A 105 -4.38 -3.92 -4.71
CA CYS A 105 -3.47 -4.97 -4.24
C CYS A 105 -3.25 -6.05 -5.30
N GLY A 106 -4.32 -6.53 -5.94
CA GLY A 106 -4.24 -7.55 -6.99
C GLY A 106 -3.59 -7.02 -8.27
N GLY A 107 -3.96 -5.81 -8.68
CA GLY A 107 -3.41 -5.15 -9.87
C GLY A 107 -1.91 -4.92 -9.77
N CYS A 108 -1.46 -4.25 -8.69
CA CYS A 108 -0.05 -3.97 -8.46
C CYS A 108 0.78 -5.26 -8.34
N HIS A 109 0.30 -6.26 -7.60
CA HIS A 109 1.03 -7.53 -7.47
C HIS A 109 1.14 -8.26 -8.81
N THR A 110 0.11 -8.23 -9.66
CA THR A 110 0.18 -8.88 -10.98
C THR A 110 1.17 -8.16 -11.90
N ALA A 111 1.16 -6.83 -11.89
CA ALA A 111 2.04 -6.00 -12.70
C ALA A 111 3.51 -6.16 -12.26
N ASN A 112 3.76 -6.07 -10.96
CA ASN A 112 5.09 -5.77 -10.43
C ASN A 112 5.71 -6.89 -9.58
N ARG A 113 4.99 -8.00 -9.36
CA ARG A 113 5.47 -9.15 -8.57
C ARG A 113 5.46 -10.45 -9.38
N GLU A 114 6.44 -11.29 -9.13
CA GLU A 114 6.57 -12.63 -9.69
C GLU A 114 6.84 -13.67 -8.59
N GLY A 115 6.79 -14.95 -8.94
CA GLY A 115 6.99 -16.06 -8.02
C GLY A 115 5.69 -16.61 -7.43
N SER A 116 5.81 -17.37 -6.35
CA SER A 116 4.70 -18.06 -5.67
C SER A 116 4.61 -17.67 -4.19
N PRO A 117 3.52 -18.01 -3.48
CA PRO A 117 3.44 -17.80 -2.04
C PRO A 117 4.67 -18.37 -1.32
N GLY A 118 5.35 -17.51 -0.56
CA GLY A 118 6.62 -17.84 0.12
C GLY A 118 7.90 -17.58 -0.69
N SER A 119 7.79 -17.24 -1.98
CA SER A 119 8.95 -16.97 -2.86
C SER A 119 8.82 -15.70 -3.71
N PHE A 120 7.86 -14.82 -3.40
CA PHE A 120 7.59 -13.64 -4.20
C PHE A 120 8.79 -12.70 -4.33
N LYS A 121 8.99 -12.16 -5.53
CA LYS A 121 9.99 -11.13 -5.85
C LYS A 121 9.36 -9.99 -6.63
N ILE A 122 9.94 -8.80 -6.50
CA ILE A 122 9.62 -7.68 -7.37
C ILE A 122 10.28 -7.86 -8.74
N LYS A 123 9.61 -7.41 -9.80
CA LYS A 123 10.15 -7.43 -11.17
C LYS A 123 11.13 -6.28 -11.44
#